data_AF-A0A346MXE1-F1
#
_entry.id   AF-A0A346MXE1-F1
#
_cell.length_a   1.000
_cell.length_b   1.000
_cell.length_c   1.000
_cell.angle_alpha   90.00
_cell.angle_beta   90.00
_cell.angle_gamma   90.00
#
_symmetry.space_group_name_H-M   'P 1'
#
loop_
_entity.id
_entity.type
_entity.pdbx_description
1 polymer ?
#
loop_
_entity_poly.entity_id
_entity_poly.type
_entity_poly.pdbx_seq_one_letter_code
_entity_poly.pdbx_strand_id
1 'polypeptide(L)'
;MTLSLTKACASALTLILLAACCTERFNGVEAQWQAVLASNGCMMGHQDWTPSGGREGWGISPCWDTLLKREQAELIPFLVGKLSSRKPAGIHVDPFDAGIEGEIALYALQHATHRNWYEYDGKNPIMAKAVADWRQLGSPTSAYGNTQILIQEFLDKEEARKELVHYFGRP
;
A
#
# COMPACT_ATOMS: atom_id res chain seq x y z
N MET A 1 -13.62 -43.04 -5.38
CA MET A 1 -12.73 -41.90 -5.11
C MET A 1 -13.39 -40.64 -5.65
N THR A 2 -14.15 -39.92 -4.82
CA THR A 2 -14.88 -38.71 -5.21
C THR A 2 -14.81 -37.69 -4.09
N LEU A 3 -13.68 -36.99 -3.99
CA LEU A 3 -13.45 -35.91 -3.01
C LEU A 3 -12.35 -34.99 -3.56
N SER A 4 -12.66 -34.15 -4.56
CA SER A 4 -11.80 -33.01 -4.92
C SER A 4 -12.46 -31.97 -5.84
N LEU A 5 -13.76 -31.68 -5.68
CA LEU A 5 -14.44 -30.65 -6.48
C LEU A 5 -15.21 -29.60 -5.65
N THR A 6 -15.44 -29.84 -4.36
CA THR A 6 -16.24 -28.94 -3.51
C THR A 6 -15.44 -27.83 -2.83
N LYS A 7 -14.13 -28.00 -2.58
CA LYS A 7 -13.30 -26.96 -1.95
C LYS A 7 -12.97 -25.79 -2.89
N ALA A 8 -12.80 -26.05 -4.19
CA ALA A 8 -12.47 -25.00 -5.16
C ALA A 8 -13.64 -24.03 -5.41
N CYS A 9 -14.88 -24.53 -5.46
CA CYS A 9 -16.07 -23.68 -5.66
C CYS A 9 -16.36 -22.76 -4.46
N ALA A 10 -16.14 -23.22 -3.23
CA ALA A 10 -16.35 -22.40 -2.03
C ALA A 10 -15.39 -21.20 -1.96
N SER A 11 -14.12 -21.40 -2.33
CA SER A 11 -13.11 -20.33 -2.38
C SER A 11 -13.39 -19.31 -3.49
N ALA A 12 -13.80 -19.78 -4.68
CA ALA A 12 -14.15 -18.88 -5.78
C ALA A 12 -15.40 -18.05 -5.46
N LEU A 13 -16.43 -18.64 -4.84
CA LEU A 13 -17.64 -17.93 -4.43
C LEU A 13 -17.35 -16.88 -3.34
N THR A 14 -16.41 -17.16 -2.44
CA THR A 14 -15.98 -16.22 -1.39
C THR A 14 -15.20 -15.03 -1.96
N LEU A 15 -14.31 -15.27 -2.94
CA LEU A 15 -13.63 -14.20 -3.67
C LEU A 15 -14.60 -13.35 -4.50
N ILE A 16 -15.59 -13.97 -5.15
CA ILE A 16 -16.62 -13.27 -5.93
C ILE A 16 -17.50 -12.40 -5.01
N LEU A 17 -17.87 -12.89 -3.82
CA LEU A 17 -18.64 -12.13 -2.83
C LEU A 17 -17.84 -10.97 -2.20
N LEU A 18 -16.53 -11.16 -1.94
CA LEU A 18 -15.64 -10.09 -1.48
C LEU A 18 -15.42 -9.03 -2.56
N ALA A 19 -15.19 -9.44 -3.80
CA ALA A 19 -15.07 -8.53 -4.95
C ALA A 19 -16.36 -7.73 -5.17
N ALA A 20 -17.52 -8.38 -5.15
CA ALA A 20 -18.82 -7.71 -5.26
C ALA A 20 -19.10 -6.75 -4.10
N CYS A 21 -18.64 -7.06 -2.87
CA CYS A 21 -18.76 -6.15 -1.73
C CYS A 21 -17.90 -4.89 -1.90
N CYS A 22 -16.71 -5.00 -2.51
CA CYS A 22 -15.83 -3.86 -2.79
C CYS A 22 -16.29 -3.03 -4.00
N THR A 23 -16.91 -3.64 -5.03
CA THR A 23 -17.32 -2.93 -6.27
C THR A 23 -18.71 -2.31 -6.25
N GLU A 24 -19.69 -2.86 -5.53
CA GLU A 24 -21.08 -2.35 -5.56
C GLU A 24 -21.50 -1.52 -4.32
N ARG A 25 -20.73 -1.56 -3.22
CA ARG A 25 -21.14 -0.94 -1.94
C ARG A 25 -20.46 0.38 -1.59
N PHE A 26 -19.38 0.75 -2.28
CA PHE A 26 -18.54 1.89 -1.93
C PHE A 26 -18.32 2.83 -3.12
N ASN A 27 -19.29 3.72 -3.35
CA ASN A 27 -19.15 4.81 -4.33
C ASN A 27 -18.22 5.90 -3.78
N GLY A 28 -17.27 6.36 -4.60
CA GLY A 28 -16.27 7.38 -4.24
C GLY A 28 -14.95 6.83 -3.68
N VAL A 29 -13.86 7.60 -3.82
CA VAL A 29 -12.51 7.20 -3.39
C VAL A 29 -12.41 6.95 -1.88
N GLU A 30 -13.06 7.78 -1.05
CA GLU A 30 -13.05 7.63 0.41
C GLU A 30 -13.70 6.32 0.86
N ALA A 31 -14.82 5.95 0.25
CA ALA A 31 -15.52 4.72 0.60
C ALA A 31 -14.68 3.47 0.28
N GLN A 32 -14.00 3.46 -0.87
CA GLN A 32 -13.09 2.37 -1.24
C GLN A 32 -11.84 2.34 -0.37
N TRP A 33 -11.32 3.51 0.01
CA TRP A 33 -10.21 3.64 0.94
C TRP A 33 -10.54 3.03 2.32
N GLN A 34 -11.70 3.36 2.87
CA GLN A 34 -12.16 2.75 4.13
C GLN A 34 -12.30 1.24 4.01
N ALA A 35 -12.75 0.73 2.86
CA ALA A 35 -12.84 -0.71 2.62
C ALA A 35 -11.45 -1.39 2.56
N VAL A 36 -10.44 -0.72 2.01
CA VAL A 36 -9.03 -1.16 2.08
C VAL A 36 -8.56 -1.20 3.52
N LEU A 37 -8.69 -0.10 4.27
CA LEU A 37 -8.22 -0.03 5.66
C LEU A 37 -8.91 -1.03 6.59
N ALA A 38 -10.17 -1.39 6.31
CA ALA A 38 -10.92 -2.39 7.06
C ALA A 38 -10.60 -3.84 6.67
N SER A 39 -9.79 -4.06 5.63
CA SER A 39 -9.37 -5.41 5.27
C SER A 39 -8.39 -5.95 6.32
N ASN A 40 -8.69 -7.13 6.87
CA ASN A 40 -7.78 -7.84 7.79
C ASN A 40 -6.67 -8.60 7.02
N GLY A 41 -6.20 -8.03 5.90
CA GLY A 41 -5.21 -8.66 5.04
C GLY A 41 -3.78 -8.38 5.48
N CYS A 42 -2.81 -8.95 4.75
CA CYS A 42 -1.40 -8.72 4.99
C CYS A 42 -0.73 -8.05 3.78
N MET A 43 0.12 -7.06 4.05
CA MET A 43 1.10 -6.51 3.12
C MET A 43 2.50 -6.84 3.60
N MET A 44 3.46 -6.89 2.69
CA MET A 44 4.86 -6.94 3.10
C MET A 44 5.35 -5.51 3.36
N GLY A 45 6.27 -5.31 4.31
CA GLY A 45 6.89 -4.00 4.58
C GLY A 45 7.70 -3.39 3.42
N HIS A 46 7.84 -4.13 2.32
CA HIS A 46 8.41 -3.71 1.04
C HIS A 46 7.33 -3.81 -0.06
N GLN A 47 6.19 -3.17 0.14
CA GLN A 47 5.08 -3.19 -0.82
C GLN A 47 5.38 -2.28 -2.02
N ASP A 48 6.47 -2.63 -2.72
CA ASP A 48 7.05 -1.93 -3.85
C ASP A 48 6.25 -2.25 -5.11
N TRP A 49 6.07 -1.24 -5.96
CA TRP A 49 5.52 -1.46 -7.27
C TRP A 49 6.55 -2.16 -8.16
N THR A 50 6.10 -3.21 -8.86
CA THR A 50 6.87 -3.87 -9.92
C THR A 50 5.99 -4.09 -11.16
N PRO A 51 6.54 -4.00 -12.39
CA PRO A 51 5.77 -4.27 -13.61
C PRO A 51 5.18 -5.68 -13.69
N SER A 52 5.81 -6.65 -13.01
CA SER A 52 5.40 -8.06 -13.00
C SER A 52 4.31 -8.38 -11.98
N GLY A 53 3.91 -7.43 -11.13
CA GLY A 53 2.97 -7.65 -10.02
C GLY A 53 3.60 -8.57 -8.96
N GLY A 54 4.31 -7.99 -7.99
CA GLY A 54 5.04 -8.73 -6.95
C GLY A 54 4.13 -9.60 -6.05
N ARG A 55 4.64 -10.03 -4.89
CA ARG A 55 3.81 -10.65 -3.84
C ARG A 55 2.96 -9.58 -3.14
N GLU A 56 2.05 -8.98 -3.89
CA GLU A 56 1.31 -7.79 -3.50
C GLU A 56 0.05 -8.17 -2.70
N GLY A 57 -0.10 -7.59 -1.50
CA GLY A 57 -1.38 -7.54 -0.77
C GLY A 57 -2.12 -8.86 -0.59
N TRP A 58 -1.46 -9.91 -0.07
CA TRP A 58 -2.09 -11.20 0.17
C TRP A 58 -3.30 -11.03 1.12
N GLY A 59 -4.51 -11.16 0.58
CA GLY A 59 -5.78 -10.98 1.32
C GLY A 59 -6.45 -9.60 1.22
N ILE A 60 -5.88 -8.64 0.47
CA ILE A 60 -6.41 -7.26 0.31
C ILE A 60 -6.95 -7.02 -1.11
N SER A 61 -6.52 -7.87 -2.05
CA SER A 61 -6.67 -7.72 -3.50
C SER A 61 -8.03 -7.21 -4.00
N PRO A 62 -9.22 -7.69 -3.58
CA PRO A 62 -10.45 -7.19 -4.19
C PRO A 62 -10.73 -5.70 -3.95
N CYS A 63 -10.47 -5.19 -2.74
CA CYS A 63 -10.68 -3.78 -2.41
C CYS A 63 -9.49 -2.92 -2.85
N TRP A 64 -8.27 -3.46 -2.76
CA TRP A 64 -7.04 -2.82 -3.24
C TRP A 64 -7.09 -2.55 -4.74
N ASP A 65 -7.39 -3.59 -5.53
CA ASP A 65 -7.45 -3.51 -6.99
C ASP A 65 -8.56 -2.58 -7.45
N THR A 66 -9.67 -2.53 -6.70
CA THR A 66 -10.78 -1.62 -7.00
C THR A 66 -10.39 -0.16 -6.77
N LEU A 67 -9.69 0.14 -5.69
CA LEU A 67 -9.17 1.47 -5.41
C LEU A 67 -8.15 1.92 -6.47
N LEU A 68 -7.19 1.04 -6.81
CA LEU A 68 -6.12 1.38 -7.75
C LEU A 68 -6.57 1.55 -9.21
N LYS A 69 -7.79 1.11 -9.55
CA LYS A 69 -8.42 1.36 -10.86
C LYS A 69 -9.07 2.73 -10.99
N ARG A 70 -9.08 3.54 -9.93
CA ARG A 70 -9.64 4.90 -9.96
C ARG A 70 -8.81 5.83 -10.84
N GLU A 71 -9.47 6.85 -11.36
CA GLU A 71 -8.81 7.92 -12.10
C GLU A 71 -7.73 8.57 -11.24
N GLN A 72 -6.50 8.66 -11.77
CA GLN A 72 -5.36 9.19 -11.02
C GLN A 72 -5.59 10.63 -10.54
N ALA A 73 -6.33 11.43 -11.31
CA ALA A 73 -6.70 12.80 -10.95
C ALA A 73 -7.58 12.88 -9.69
N GLU A 74 -8.34 11.82 -9.35
CA GLU A 74 -9.09 11.70 -8.09
C GLU A 74 -8.22 11.04 -7.02
N LEU A 75 -7.55 9.93 -7.37
CA LEU A 75 -6.87 9.05 -6.42
C LEU A 75 -5.60 9.66 -5.81
N ILE A 76 -4.74 10.28 -6.62
CA ILE A 76 -3.44 10.78 -6.15
C ILE A 76 -3.62 11.90 -5.11
N PRO A 77 -4.41 12.97 -5.35
CA PRO A 77 -4.61 14.02 -4.35
C PRO A 77 -5.23 13.48 -3.06
N PHE A 78 -6.13 12.49 -3.17
CA PHE A 78 -6.74 11.83 -2.04
C PHE A 78 -5.69 11.10 -1.18
N LEU A 79 -4.88 10.23 -1.78
CA LEU A 79 -3.87 9.42 -1.07
C LEU A 79 -2.76 10.29 -0.46
N VAL A 80 -2.32 11.31 -1.19
CA VAL A 80 -1.35 12.29 -0.69
C VAL A 80 -1.87 12.97 0.59
N GLY A 81 -3.17 13.27 0.66
CA GLY A 81 -3.83 13.81 1.86
C GLY A 81 -3.84 12.86 3.06
N LYS A 82 -3.53 11.57 2.87
CA LYS A 82 -3.49 10.56 3.95
C LYS A 82 -2.09 10.30 4.50
N LEU A 83 -1.02 10.79 3.87
CA LEU A 83 0.38 10.55 4.28
C LEU A 83 0.68 10.98 5.73
N SER A 84 0.00 12.00 6.24
CA SER A 84 0.14 12.46 7.63
C SER A 84 -0.64 11.63 8.65
N SER A 85 -1.49 10.70 8.22
CA SER A 85 -2.31 9.92 9.14
C SER A 85 -1.48 8.88 9.89
N ARG A 86 -1.78 8.74 11.18
CA ARG A 86 -1.22 7.73 12.09
C ARG A 86 -2.28 6.79 12.64
N LYS A 87 -3.50 6.85 12.08
CA LYS A 87 -4.56 5.93 12.48
C LYS A 87 -4.10 4.50 12.17
N PRO A 88 -4.22 3.57 13.13
CA PRO A 88 -4.00 2.15 12.84
C PRO A 88 -4.93 1.68 11.72
N ALA A 89 -4.40 0.92 10.78
CA ALA A 89 -5.17 0.19 9.77
C ALA A 89 -5.46 -1.23 10.27
N GLY A 90 -6.52 -1.86 9.74
CA GLY A 90 -6.78 -3.29 9.96
C GLY A 90 -5.80 -4.21 9.20
N ILE A 91 -4.91 -3.62 8.40
CA ILE A 91 -3.91 -4.31 7.58
C ILE A 91 -2.66 -4.59 8.42
N HIS A 92 -2.25 -5.84 8.44
CA HIS A 92 -0.95 -6.26 8.96
C HIS A 92 0.15 -5.96 7.93
N VAL A 93 1.30 -5.47 8.38
CA VAL A 93 2.47 -5.27 7.52
C VAL A 93 3.62 -6.16 8.00
N ASP A 94 3.86 -7.26 7.30
CA ASP A 94 4.92 -8.22 7.61
C ASP A 94 6.32 -7.57 7.55
N PRO A 95 7.22 -7.79 8.55
CA PRO A 95 7.13 -8.73 9.67
C PRO A 95 6.67 -8.12 11.01
N PHE A 96 6.08 -6.92 11.01
CA PHE A 96 5.73 -6.19 12.24
C PHE A 96 4.22 -6.00 12.42
N ASP A 97 3.83 -5.19 13.41
CA ASP A 97 2.45 -5.00 13.84
C ASP A 97 1.57 -4.28 12.78
N ALA A 98 0.39 -3.81 13.21
CA ALA A 98 -0.57 -3.13 12.36
C ALA A 98 0.06 -1.94 11.60
N GLY A 99 -0.14 -1.89 10.28
CA GLY A 99 0.25 -0.75 9.47
C GLY A 99 -0.53 0.50 9.88
N ILE A 100 0.02 1.67 9.59
CA ILE A 100 -0.68 2.95 9.77
C ILE A 100 -1.27 3.42 8.44
N GLU A 101 -2.36 4.18 8.49
CA GLU A 101 -3.04 4.71 7.29
C GLU A 101 -2.09 5.45 6.34
N GLY A 102 -1.15 6.25 6.87
CA GLY A 102 -0.16 6.97 6.04
C GLY A 102 0.83 6.05 5.30
N GLU A 103 1.17 4.91 5.89
CA GLU A 103 2.02 3.89 5.28
C GLU A 103 1.27 3.18 4.15
N ILE A 104 0.04 2.76 4.39
CA ILE A 104 -0.82 2.15 3.36
C ILE A 104 -1.03 3.13 2.20
N ALA A 105 -1.15 4.43 2.50
CA ALA A 105 -1.31 5.47 1.47
C ALA A 105 -0.05 5.63 0.62
N LEU A 106 1.14 5.54 1.24
CA LEU A 106 2.40 5.51 0.50
C LEU A 106 2.44 4.33 -0.45
N TYR A 107 2.16 3.11 0.01
CA TYR A 107 2.11 1.94 -0.86
C TYR A 107 1.11 2.12 -2.00
N ALA A 108 -0.10 2.60 -1.71
CA ALA A 108 -1.10 2.87 -2.74
C ALA A 108 -0.61 3.90 -3.78
N LEU A 109 0.13 4.93 -3.37
CA LEU A 109 0.76 5.89 -4.28
C LEU A 109 1.83 5.25 -5.16
N GLN A 110 2.63 4.32 -4.63
CA GLN A 110 3.61 3.61 -5.45
C GLN A 110 2.93 2.82 -6.56
N HIS A 111 1.87 2.08 -6.22
CA HIS A 111 1.11 1.30 -7.18
C HIS A 111 0.28 2.15 -8.14
N ALA A 112 -0.30 3.27 -7.69
CA ALA A 112 -1.08 4.15 -8.55
C ALA A 112 -0.22 4.92 -9.56
N THR A 113 1.01 5.26 -9.17
CA THR A 113 1.93 6.08 -9.99
C THR A 113 3.03 5.29 -10.68
N HIS A 114 3.14 3.99 -10.40
CA HIS A 114 4.20 3.12 -10.91
C HIS A 114 5.60 3.65 -10.59
N ARG A 115 5.78 4.22 -9.39
CA ARG A 115 7.03 4.80 -8.90
C ARG A 115 7.27 4.39 -7.47
N ASN A 116 8.47 3.95 -7.14
CA ASN A 116 8.80 3.64 -5.76
C ASN A 116 9.34 4.87 -5.03
N TRP A 117 9.10 4.98 -3.73
CA TRP A 117 9.56 6.11 -2.94
C TRP A 117 11.10 6.16 -2.88
N TYR A 118 11.76 4.99 -2.92
CA TYR A 118 13.22 4.87 -2.87
C TYR A 118 13.91 5.26 -4.20
N GLU A 119 13.12 5.49 -5.26
CA GLU A 119 13.59 6.04 -6.54
C GLU A 119 13.71 7.56 -6.48
N TYR A 120 13.28 8.21 -5.38
CA TYR A 120 13.47 9.64 -5.17
C TYR A 120 14.94 10.05 -5.33
N ASP A 121 15.18 10.98 -6.25
CA ASP A 121 16.50 11.52 -6.60
C ASP A 121 16.66 13.01 -6.24
N GLY A 122 15.68 13.57 -5.53
CA GLY A 122 15.67 14.97 -5.14
C GLY A 122 16.67 15.32 -4.03
N LYS A 123 16.73 16.61 -3.69
CA LYS A 123 17.74 17.17 -2.78
C LYS A 123 17.29 17.22 -1.31
N ASN A 124 16.07 16.80 -0.98
CA ASN A 124 15.61 16.84 0.40
C ASN A 124 16.47 15.89 1.26
N PRO A 125 17.13 16.38 2.32
CA PRO A 125 18.08 15.58 3.08
C PRO A 125 17.44 14.42 3.84
N ILE A 126 16.17 14.56 4.26
CA ILE A 126 15.45 13.52 4.99
C ILE A 126 15.13 12.35 4.05
N MET A 127 14.56 12.65 2.88
CA MET A 127 14.28 11.64 1.86
C MET A 127 15.57 11.01 1.33
N ALA A 128 16.60 11.81 1.04
CA ALA A 128 17.89 11.30 0.59
C ALA A 128 18.54 10.34 1.61
N LYS A 129 18.44 10.66 2.91
CA LYS A 129 18.89 9.76 3.98
C LYS A 129 18.06 8.48 4.00
N ALA A 130 16.73 8.57 3.97
CA ALA A 130 15.84 7.41 3.96
C ALA A 130 16.13 6.47 2.77
N VAL A 131 16.35 7.02 1.57
CA VAL A 131 16.76 6.27 0.38
C VAL A 131 18.12 5.59 0.60
N ALA A 132 19.10 6.31 1.15
CA ALA A 132 20.43 5.77 1.41
C ALA A 132 20.39 4.64 2.45
N ASP A 133 19.63 4.81 3.53
CA ASP A 133 19.44 3.80 4.57
C ASP A 133 18.75 2.56 3.98
N TRP A 134 17.70 2.72 3.15
CA TRP A 134 17.04 1.61 2.48
C TRP A 134 17.98 0.81 1.58
N ARG A 135 18.84 1.48 0.81
CA ARG A 135 19.87 0.82 -0.02
C ARG A 135 20.86 0.01 0.80
N GLN A 136 21.06 0.34 2.08
CA GLN A 136 21.96 -0.38 2.99
C GLN A 136 21.29 -1.58 3.67
N LEU A 137 19.96 -1.72 3.65
CA LEU A 137 19.24 -2.78 4.37
C LEU A 137 19.56 -4.20 3.88
N GLY A 138 20.14 -4.36 2.69
CA GLY A 138 20.59 -5.66 2.17
C GLY A 138 19.45 -6.68 2.05
N SER A 139 19.77 -7.98 1.96
CA SER A 139 18.88 -9.14 1.75
C SER A 139 17.38 -8.98 2.15
N PRO A 140 16.42 -9.54 1.37
CA PRO A 140 14.98 -9.35 1.59
C PRO A 140 14.50 -9.63 3.03
N THR A 141 15.05 -10.65 3.69
CA THR A 141 14.68 -11.04 5.06
C THR A 141 15.05 -10.02 6.15
N SER A 142 16.11 -9.22 5.99
CA SER A 142 16.46 -8.10 6.88
C SER A 142 15.84 -6.78 6.44
N ALA A 143 15.53 -6.64 5.15
CA ALA A 143 14.91 -5.46 4.57
C ALA A 143 13.43 -5.29 4.96
N TYR A 144 12.67 -6.38 5.10
CA TYR A 144 11.21 -6.29 5.33
C TYR A 144 10.85 -5.54 6.62
N GLY A 145 11.54 -5.82 7.72
CA GLY A 145 11.31 -5.10 8.96
C GLY A 145 11.74 -3.65 8.83
N ASN A 146 13.03 -3.43 8.60
CA ASN A 146 13.59 -2.09 8.65
C ASN A 146 12.96 -1.10 7.65
N THR A 147 12.37 -1.58 6.56
CA THR A 147 11.67 -0.71 5.58
C THR A 147 10.41 -0.07 6.18
N GLN A 148 9.57 -0.81 6.90
CA GLN A 148 8.38 -0.23 7.53
C GLN A 148 8.76 0.84 8.56
N ILE A 149 9.74 0.54 9.44
CA ILE A 149 10.22 1.50 10.44
C ILE A 149 10.70 2.76 9.75
N LEU A 150 11.52 2.61 8.72
CA LEU A 150 12.06 3.72 7.95
C LEU A 150 10.97 4.56 7.29
N ILE A 151 9.93 3.92 6.74
CA ILE A 151 8.77 4.59 6.17
C ILE A 151 8.07 5.41 7.24
N GLN A 152 7.75 4.82 8.38
CA GLN A 152 7.06 5.52 9.46
C GLN A 152 7.90 6.69 10.01
N GLU A 153 9.22 6.50 10.15
CA GLU A 153 10.16 7.54 10.61
C GLU A 153 10.21 8.76 9.68
N PHE A 154 10.33 8.57 8.36
CA PHE A 154 10.32 9.72 7.46
C PHE A 154 8.93 10.30 7.34
N LEU A 155 7.87 9.49 7.40
CA LEU A 155 6.50 10.00 7.35
C LEU A 155 6.23 10.92 8.53
N ASP A 156 6.89 10.76 9.69
CA ASP A 156 6.75 11.65 10.85
C ASP A 156 7.27 13.06 10.59
N LYS A 157 8.15 13.23 9.60
CA LYS A 157 8.71 14.53 9.24
C LYS A 157 7.82 15.23 8.23
N GLU A 158 7.33 16.42 8.57
CA GLU A 158 6.46 17.20 7.69
C GLU A 158 7.15 17.53 6.35
N GLU A 159 8.44 17.81 6.40
CA GLU A 159 9.27 18.13 5.25
C GLU A 159 9.36 16.94 4.29
N ALA A 160 9.52 15.72 4.80
CA ALA A 160 9.51 14.52 3.97
C ALA A 160 8.12 14.30 3.35
N ARG A 161 7.03 14.47 4.12
CA ARG A 161 5.67 14.38 3.56
C ARG A 161 5.43 15.39 2.43
N LYS A 162 5.89 16.64 2.59
CA LYS A 162 5.81 17.67 1.54
C LYS A 162 6.56 17.27 0.27
N GLU A 163 7.70 16.61 0.40
CA GLU A 163 8.43 16.09 -0.75
C GLU A 163 7.71 14.94 -1.42
N LEU A 164 7.10 14.03 -0.65
CA LEU A 164 6.32 12.93 -1.22
C LEU A 164 5.08 13.44 -1.96
N VAL A 165 4.40 14.46 -1.43
CA VAL A 165 3.33 15.19 -2.12
C VAL A 165 3.82 15.68 -3.48
N HIS A 166 5.00 16.31 -3.52
CA HIS A 166 5.58 16.83 -4.76
C HIS A 166 6.05 15.73 -5.70
N TYR A 167 6.63 14.66 -5.17
CA TYR A 167 7.16 13.54 -5.93
C TYR A 167 6.03 12.75 -6.62
N PHE A 168 5.01 12.36 -5.87
CA PHE A 168 3.88 11.58 -6.39
C PHE A 168 2.82 12.44 -7.08
N GLY A 169 2.73 13.73 -6.76
CA GLY A 169 1.78 14.67 -7.38
C GLY A 169 2.19 15.14 -8.78
N ARG A 170 3.39 14.78 -9.25
CA ARG A 170 3.81 15.02 -10.64
C ARG A 170 3.17 13.98 -11.57
N PRO A 171 2.56 14.41 -12.69
CA PRO A 171 2.07 13.50 -13.73
C PRO A 171 3.21 12.67 -14.34
#